data_AF-A0A495BKW0-F1
#
_entry.id   AF-A0A495BKW0-F1
#
_cell.length_a   1.000
_cell.length_b   1.000
_cell.length_c   1.000
_cell.angle_alpha   90.00
_cell.angle_beta   90.00
_cell.angle_gamma   90.00
#
_symmetry.space_group_name_H-M   'P 1'
#
loop_
_entity.id
_entity.type
_entity.pdbx_description
1 polymer ?
#
loop_
_entity_poly.entity_id
_entity_poly.type
_entity_poly.pdbx_seq_one_letter_code
_entity_poly.pdbx_strand_id
1 'polypeptide(L)'
;MSDTLQLADDKAKKAQFEGNKLTKRLRHHVGDAINDFNMIEEGDRVMVCLSGGKDSYALLDILLGLQKSAPISFSIVAVNLDQKQPGFPEHVLPQYLESIGVEYRIIEEDTYSIVKRLIPEGKTTCSLCSRLRRGILYRVADELGATKVALGHHRDDMLHTLFLNMFYGGKLKAMPPKLVSDDGRHMVIRPLAYCREKDLERYAQLREFPIIPCNLCGSQPNLQRQVVKEMVNDWDKRFPGRVESMFRALQNVVPSHLADSKLFDFAGLKTGDSPFEGGDTAFDKEEFRDPVALASADDEDAATLAATPATPAAPARRTISILDSRPKADSQTGDSRGG
;
A
#
# COMPACT_ATOMS: atom_id res chain seq x y z
N MET A 1 -34.54 31.22 -1.44
CA MET A 1 -33.64 31.03 -0.28
C MET A 1 -33.76 29.63 0.33
N SER A 2 -34.96 29.06 0.45
CA SER A 2 -35.17 27.67 0.94
C SER A 2 -34.54 26.58 0.05
N ASP A 3 -34.75 26.64 -1.27
CA ASP A 3 -34.22 25.61 -2.19
C ASP A 3 -32.70 25.57 -2.27
N THR A 4 -32.03 26.72 -2.11
CA THR A 4 -30.56 26.81 -2.14
C THR A 4 -29.91 26.20 -0.90
N LEU A 5 -30.56 26.30 0.26
CA LEU A 5 -30.12 25.67 1.51
C LEU A 5 -30.33 24.15 1.47
N GLN A 6 -31.44 23.69 0.90
CA GLN A 6 -31.74 22.27 0.77
C GLN A 6 -30.80 21.57 -0.23
N LEU A 7 -30.52 22.20 -1.38
CA LEU A 7 -29.52 21.71 -2.34
C LEU A 7 -28.09 21.67 -1.76
N ALA A 8 -27.76 22.54 -0.82
CA ALA A 8 -26.47 22.53 -0.13
C ALA A 8 -26.37 21.39 0.89
N ASP A 9 -27.44 21.14 1.65
CA ASP A 9 -27.54 20.05 2.61
C ASP A 9 -27.50 18.66 1.93
N ASP A 10 -28.20 18.50 0.82
CA ASP A 10 -28.18 17.26 0.02
C ASP A 10 -26.78 16.97 -0.56
N LYS A 11 -26.06 18.01 -0.99
CA LYS A 11 -24.66 17.89 -1.44
C LYS A 11 -23.72 17.49 -0.31
N ALA A 12 -23.90 18.05 0.88
CA ALA A 12 -23.08 17.73 2.05
C ALA A 12 -23.30 16.26 2.49
N LYS A 13 -24.56 15.81 2.54
CA LYS A 13 -24.92 14.40 2.84
C LYS A 13 -24.33 13.44 1.82
N LYS A 14 -24.42 13.77 0.52
CA LYS A 14 -23.81 12.96 -0.54
C LYS A 14 -22.29 12.90 -0.42
N ALA A 15 -21.63 14.02 -0.14
CA ALA A 15 -20.17 14.06 0.05
C ALA A 15 -19.73 13.21 1.26
N GLN A 16 -20.48 13.28 2.36
CA GLN A 16 -20.23 12.47 3.55
C GLN A 16 -20.40 10.97 3.27
N PHE A 17 -21.47 10.59 2.57
CA PHE A 17 -21.71 9.19 2.18
C PHE A 17 -20.58 8.63 1.31
N GLU A 18 -20.19 9.38 0.28
CA GLU A 18 -19.06 9.03 -0.59
C GLU A 18 -17.73 8.93 0.17
N GLY A 19 -17.51 9.83 1.14
CA GLY A 19 -16.33 9.79 2.01
C GLY A 19 -16.29 8.54 2.90
N ASN A 20 -17.43 8.15 3.48
CA ASN A 20 -17.54 6.93 4.27
C ASN A 20 -17.27 5.68 3.42
N LYS A 21 -17.84 5.63 2.21
CA LYS A 21 -17.62 4.53 1.25
C LYS A 21 -16.15 4.40 0.85
N LEU A 22 -15.48 5.52 0.55
CA LEU A 22 -14.05 5.54 0.25
C LEU A 22 -13.21 5.04 1.45
N THR A 23 -13.51 5.53 2.65
CA THR A 23 -12.81 5.11 3.88
C THR A 23 -12.95 3.61 4.12
N LYS A 24 -14.17 3.07 3.97
CA LYS A 24 -14.45 1.64 4.10
C LYS A 24 -13.66 0.82 3.06
N ARG A 25 -13.68 1.24 1.80
CA ARG A 25 -12.93 0.58 0.71
C ARG A 25 -11.44 0.54 0.97
N LEU A 26 -10.84 1.67 1.38
CA LEU A 26 -9.42 1.72 1.72
C LEU A 26 -9.07 0.83 2.92
N ARG A 27 -9.88 0.84 3.98
CA ARG A 27 -9.72 -0.09 5.12
C ARG A 27 -9.76 -1.55 4.69
N HIS A 28 -10.70 -1.91 3.82
CA HIS A 28 -10.83 -3.27 3.30
C HIS A 28 -9.58 -3.67 2.51
N HIS A 29 -9.14 -2.86 1.55
CA HIS A 29 -7.92 -3.12 0.78
C HIS A 29 -6.67 -3.26 1.64
N VAL A 30 -6.53 -2.43 2.68
CA VAL A 30 -5.40 -2.55 3.63
C VAL A 30 -5.51 -3.83 4.45
N GLY A 31 -6.71 -4.17 4.93
CA GLY A 31 -6.97 -5.43 5.64
C GLY A 31 -6.64 -6.66 4.79
N ASP A 32 -7.09 -6.69 3.54
CA ASP A 32 -6.81 -7.78 2.59
C ASP A 32 -5.31 -7.90 2.32
N ALA A 33 -4.61 -6.79 2.08
CA ALA A 33 -3.17 -6.83 1.88
C ALA A 33 -2.42 -7.33 3.12
N ILE A 34 -2.84 -6.93 4.33
CA ILE A 34 -2.24 -7.44 5.56
C ILE A 34 -2.48 -8.95 5.69
N ASN A 35 -3.68 -9.44 5.39
CA ASN A 35 -4.03 -10.86 5.47
C ASN A 35 -3.31 -11.70 4.40
N ASP A 36 -3.37 -11.31 3.14
CA ASP A 36 -2.80 -12.04 1.99
C ASP A 36 -1.29 -12.21 2.10
N PHE A 37 -0.61 -11.20 2.63
CA PHE A 37 0.84 -11.18 2.77
C PHE A 37 1.32 -11.42 4.22
N ASN A 38 0.41 -11.72 5.15
CA ASN A 38 0.68 -11.90 6.59
C ASN A 38 1.57 -10.76 7.15
N MET A 39 1.17 -9.50 6.97
CA MET A 39 2.04 -8.35 7.25
C MET A 39 2.18 -8.02 8.75
N ILE A 40 1.11 -8.23 9.53
CA ILE A 40 1.03 -7.88 10.96
C ILE A 40 0.45 -9.08 11.72
N GLU A 41 1.08 -9.41 12.83
CA GLU A 41 0.87 -10.59 13.67
C GLU A 41 0.71 -10.17 15.15
N GLU A 42 0.26 -11.08 16.01
CA GLU A 42 0.10 -10.82 17.45
C GLU A 42 1.42 -10.40 18.09
N GLY A 43 1.38 -9.33 18.88
CA GLY A 43 2.53 -8.78 19.59
C GLY A 43 3.44 -7.90 18.74
N ASP A 44 3.12 -7.67 17.46
CA ASP A 44 3.97 -6.85 16.62
C ASP A 44 4.07 -5.39 17.08
N ARG A 45 5.25 -4.81 16.85
CA ARG A 45 5.49 -3.37 16.99
C ARG A 45 5.78 -2.80 15.62
N VAL A 46 4.80 -2.08 15.08
CA VAL A 46 4.80 -1.58 13.71
C VAL A 46 5.33 -0.15 13.69
N MET A 47 6.51 0.03 13.13
CA MET A 47 7.09 1.35 12.86
C MET A 47 6.54 1.89 11.53
N VAL A 48 5.70 2.92 11.59
CA VAL A 48 5.11 3.56 10.41
C VAL A 48 5.98 4.73 9.97
N CYS A 49 6.61 4.62 8.80
CA CYS A 49 7.52 5.65 8.29
C CYS A 49 6.75 6.79 7.60
N LEU A 50 6.76 7.97 8.21
CA LEU A 50 6.11 9.18 7.70
C LEU A 50 7.07 10.02 6.86
N SER A 51 6.68 10.28 5.61
CA SER A 51 7.40 11.21 4.73
C SER A 51 6.85 12.64 4.78
N GLY A 52 5.70 12.85 5.44
CA GLY A 52 4.90 14.08 5.33
C GLY A 52 4.00 14.12 4.09
N GLY A 53 4.02 13.07 3.25
CA GLY A 53 3.16 12.96 2.09
C GLY A 53 1.81 12.28 2.39
N LYS A 54 0.84 12.51 1.49
CA LYS A 54 -0.54 12.00 1.57
C LYS A 54 -0.63 10.50 1.90
N ASP A 55 0.20 9.69 1.24
CA ASP A 55 0.12 8.23 1.34
C ASP A 55 0.61 7.75 2.70
N SER A 56 1.62 8.41 3.28
CA SER A 56 2.14 8.06 4.61
C SER A 56 1.18 8.44 5.74
N TYR A 57 0.46 9.57 5.61
CA TYR A 57 -0.61 9.93 6.53
C TYR A 57 -1.79 8.97 6.44
N ALA A 58 -2.23 8.64 5.21
CA ALA A 58 -3.30 7.69 4.98
C ALA A 58 -2.98 6.31 5.58
N LEU A 59 -1.74 5.82 5.37
CA LEU A 59 -1.27 4.58 5.98
C LEU A 59 -1.40 4.60 7.51
N LEU A 60 -0.90 5.65 8.17
CA LEU A 60 -0.95 5.76 9.62
C LEU A 60 -2.40 5.79 10.13
N ASP A 61 -3.24 6.65 9.57
CA ASP A 61 -4.63 6.83 9.98
C ASP A 61 -5.44 5.53 9.81
N ILE A 62 -5.26 4.81 8.68
CA ILE A 62 -5.93 3.53 8.45
C ILE A 62 -5.44 2.46 9.43
N LEU A 63 -4.11 2.35 9.68
CA LEU A 63 -3.57 1.36 10.62
C LEU A 63 -4.02 1.62 12.06
N LEU A 64 -4.06 2.88 12.51
CA LEU A 64 -4.63 3.25 13.82
C LEU A 64 -6.11 2.88 13.91
N GLY A 65 -6.86 3.08 12.82
CA GLY A 65 -8.26 2.66 12.73
C GLY A 65 -8.43 1.13 12.81
N LEU A 66 -7.56 0.37 12.14
CA LEU A 66 -7.57 -1.09 12.16
C LEU A 66 -7.17 -1.64 13.53
N GLN A 67 -6.16 -1.06 14.17
CA GLN A 67 -5.67 -1.45 15.51
C GLN A 67 -6.81 -1.48 16.55
N LYS A 68 -7.72 -0.50 16.51
CA LYS A 68 -8.86 -0.41 17.44
C LYS A 68 -9.86 -1.56 17.32
N SER A 69 -9.95 -2.15 16.14
CA SER A 69 -10.92 -3.19 15.81
C SER A 69 -10.27 -4.52 15.51
N ALA A 70 -8.95 -4.64 15.48
CA ALA A 70 -8.29 -5.87 15.08
C ALA A 70 -8.50 -6.97 16.15
N PRO A 71 -8.60 -8.24 15.74
CA PRO A 71 -8.68 -9.37 16.66
C PRO A 71 -7.32 -9.75 17.27
N ILE A 72 -6.25 -9.04 16.88
CA ILE A 72 -4.87 -9.21 17.36
C ILE A 72 -4.38 -7.93 18.02
N SER A 73 -3.49 -8.07 19.01
CA SER A 73 -2.84 -6.95 19.67
C SER A 73 -1.54 -6.61 18.95
N PHE A 74 -1.40 -5.38 18.50
CA PHE A 74 -0.13 -4.85 17.99
C PHE A 74 -0.01 -3.37 18.37
N SER A 75 1.21 -2.85 18.42
CA SER A 75 1.50 -1.44 18.72
C SER A 75 1.98 -0.70 17.47
N ILE A 76 1.74 0.61 17.41
CA ILE A 76 2.17 1.47 16.31
C ILE A 76 3.05 2.57 16.88
N VAL A 77 4.19 2.81 16.25
CA VAL A 77 5.03 3.98 16.48
C VAL A 77 5.26 4.70 15.15
N ALA A 78 4.93 5.99 15.10
CA ALA A 78 5.16 6.82 13.92
C ALA A 78 6.61 7.33 13.91
N VAL A 79 7.31 7.17 12.80
CA VAL A 79 8.70 7.62 12.67
C VAL A 79 8.86 8.52 11.46
N ASN A 80 9.41 9.70 11.68
CA ASN A 80 9.84 10.61 10.61
C ASN A 80 11.35 10.77 10.62
N LEU A 81 11.93 10.89 9.43
CA LEU A 81 13.33 11.29 9.24
C LEU A 81 13.34 12.68 8.61
N ASP A 82 13.62 13.68 9.43
CA ASP A 82 13.98 15.02 9.00
C ASP A 82 15.40 15.00 8.45
N GLN A 83 15.51 15.20 7.14
CA GLN A 83 16.76 15.15 6.40
C GLN A 83 17.52 16.49 6.41
N LYS A 84 17.03 17.47 7.19
CA LYS A 84 17.51 18.88 7.22
C LYS A 84 17.50 19.54 5.85
N GLN A 85 16.48 19.22 5.06
CA GLN A 85 16.26 19.91 3.79
C GLN A 85 15.88 21.38 4.06
N PRO A 86 16.45 22.34 3.30
CA PRO A 86 16.06 23.74 3.39
C PRO A 86 14.54 23.93 3.18
N GLY A 87 13.89 24.61 4.12
CA GLY A 87 12.46 24.92 4.05
C GLY A 87 11.53 23.78 4.48
N PHE A 88 12.03 22.70 5.06
CA PHE A 88 11.19 21.67 5.66
C PHE A 88 10.46 22.23 6.90
N PRO A 89 9.12 22.13 6.99
CA PRO A 89 8.37 22.69 8.11
C PRO A 89 8.39 21.73 9.32
N GLU A 90 9.43 21.88 10.15
CA GLU A 90 9.72 20.98 11.30
C GLU A 90 8.55 20.84 12.31
N HIS A 91 7.66 21.83 12.40
CA HIS A 91 6.55 21.85 13.37
C HIS A 91 5.31 21.05 12.93
N VAL A 92 5.12 20.83 11.62
CA VAL A 92 3.85 20.31 11.08
C VAL A 92 3.57 18.88 11.52
N LEU A 93 4.57 17.99 11.37
CA LEU A 93 4.42 16.58 11.74
C LEU A 93 4.28 16.38 13.25
N PRO A 94 5.15 16.95 14.12
CA PRO A 94 4.99 16.83 15.57
C PRO A 94 3.60 17.29 16.06
N GLN A 95 3.15 18.46 15.63
CA GLN A 95 1.83 18.98 16.03
C GLN A 95 0.69 18.05 15.61
N TYR A 96 0.75 17.51 14.38
CA TYR A 96 -0.24 16.54 13.92
C TYR A 96 -0.22 15.26 14.77
N LEU A 97 0.97 14.69 15.03
CA LEU A 97 1.13 13.43 15.76
C LEU A 97 0.69 13.57 17.22
N GLU A 98 1.00 14.70 17.85
CA GLU A 98 0.49 15.07 19.18
C GLU A 98 -1.03 15.21 19.19
N SER A 99 -1.62 15.84 18.17
CA SER A 99 -3.07 16.06 18.09
C SER A 99 -3.87 14.76 18.03
N ILE A 100 -3.29 13.70 17.46
CA ILE A 100 -3.92 12.38 17.36
C ILE A 100 -3.49 11.42 18.49
N GLY A 101 -2.55 11.83 19.34
CA GLY A 101 -2.10 11.04 20.50
C GLY A 101 -1.36 9.74 20.16
N VAL A 102 -0.66 9.68 19.02
CA VAL A 102 0.12 8.49 18.64
C VAL A 102 1.55 8.55 19.20
N GLU A 103 2.12 7.42 19.58
CA GLU A 103 3.54 7.33 19.90
C GLU A 103 4.38 7.70 18.66
N TYR A 104 5.33 8.61 18.80
CA TYR A 104 6.14 9.03 17.66
C TYR A 104 7.60 9.34 18.00
N ARG A 105 8.45 9.29 16.97
CA ARG A 105 9.86 9.69 17.01
C ARG A 105 10.25 10.45 15.75
N ILE A 106 10.71 11.68 15.92
CA ILE A 106 11.32 12.48 14.86
C ILE A 106 12.83 12.30 14.93
N ILE A 107 13.46 11.85 13.84
CA ILE A 107 14.90 11.65 13.72
C ILE A 107 15.45 12.79 12.87
N GLU A 108 16.46 13.47 13.37
CA GLU A 108 17.11 14.58 12.67
C GLU A 108 18.50 14.16 12.20
N GLU A 109 18.69 14.03 10.89
CA GLU A 109 20.00 13.74 10.30
C GLU A 109 20.16 14.49 8.97
N ASP A 110 21.26 15.25 8.82
CA ASP A 110 21.57 15.96 7.58
C ASP A 110 22.09 15.02 6.49
N THR A 111 21.17 14.23 5.93
CA THR A 111 21.43 13.43 4.73
C THR A 111 21.37 14.27 3.47
N TYR A 112 20.70 15.44 3.49
CA TYR A 112 20.58 16.34 2.36
C TYR A 112 21.95 16.85 1.88
N SER A 113 22.75 17.40 2.80
CA SER A 113 24.08 17.92 2.49
C SER A 113 25.04 16.82 2.03
N ILE A 114 24.92 15.62 2.60
CA ILE A 114 25.70 14.44 2.18
C ILE A 114 25.40 14.09 0.72
N VAL A 115 24.12 14.01 0.36
CA VAL A 115 23.68 13.70 -1.00
C VAL A 115 24.15 14.78 -1.99
N LYS A 116 23.98 16.06 -1.65
CA LYS A 116 24.42 17.19 -2.48
C LYS A 116 25.93 17.23 -2.68
N ARG A 117 26.72 16.87 -1.66
CA ARG A 117 28.19 16.83 -1.75
C ARG A 117 28.69 15.66 -2.60
N LEU A 118 28.05 14.50 -2.50
CA LEU A 118 28.53 13.26 -3.14
C LEU A 118 28.02 13.07 -4.57
N ILE A 119 26.93 13.74 -4.95
CA ILE A 119 26.32 13.58 -6.27
C ILE A 119 26.54 14.86 -7.09
N PRO A 120 27.24 14.77 -8.24
CA PRO A 120 27.42 15.90 -9.13
C PRO A 120 26.09 16.52 -9.56
N GLU A 121 26.11 17.82 -9.81
CA GLU A 121 24.93 18.53 -10.29
C GLU A 121 24.43 17.93 -11.62
N GLY A 122 23.10 17.87 -11.80
CA GLY A 122 22.47 17.23 -12.96
C GLY A 122 22.42 15.69 -12.93
N LYS A 123 22.97 15.02 -11.90
CA LYS A 123 22.82 13.57 -11.70
C LYS A 123 21.67 13.25 -10.74
N THR A 124 21.16 12.02 -10.86
CA THR A 124 20.04 11.53 -10.05
C THR A 124 20.45 11.31 -8.59
N THR A 125 19.82 12.03 -7.68
CA THR A 125 20.11 11.98 -6.23
C THR A 125 19.40 10.84 -5.50
N CYS A 126 18.31 10.34 -6.08
CA CYS A 126 17.37 9.42 -5.44
C CYS A 126 18.00 8.10 -4.97
N SER A 127 18.99 7.56 -5.71
CA SER A 127 19.62 6.28 -5.34
C SER A 127 20.38 6.37 -4.02
N LEU A 128 21.23 7.39 -3.83
CA LEU A 128 21.95 7.58 -2.57
C LEU A 128 21.03 8.02 -1.44
N CYS A 129 20.11 8.97 -1.70
CA CYS A 129 19.13 9.42 -0.72
C CYS A 129 18.30 8.24 -0.18
N SER A 130 17.77 7.38 -1.06
CA SER A 130 16.98 6.21 -0.66
C SER A 130 17.79 5.22 0.21
N ARG A 131 19.07 4.99 -0.12
CA ARG A 131 19.95 4.10 0.65
C ARG A 131 20.24 4.66 2.04
N LEU A 132 20.59 5.94 2.14
CA LEU A 132 20.85 6.59 3.43
C LEU A 132 19.61 6.58 4.33
N ARG A 133 18.46 7.01 3.80
CA ARG A 133 17.19 7.00 4.54
C ARG A 133 16.84 5.61 5.06
N ARG A 134 17.03 4.57 4.23
CA ARG A 134 16.73 3.19 4.63
C ARG A 134 17.64 2.72 5.76
N GLY A 135 18.94 2.97 5.68
CA GLY A 135 19.89 2.60 6.73
C GLY A 135 19.55 3.24 8.08
N ILE A 136 19.18 4.52 8.07
CA ILE A 136 18.76 5.25 9.27
C ILE A 136 17.47 4.68 9.84
N LEU A 137 16.45 4.46 8.99
CA LEU A 137 15.18 3.89 9.44
C LEU A 137 15.35 2.49 10.03
N TYR A 138 16.23 1.66 9.48
CA TYR A 138 16.51 0.32 10.02
C TYR A 138 17.24 0.38 11.38
N ARG A 139 18.21 1.28 11.54
CA ARG A 139 18.82 1.54 12.85
C ARG A 139 17.77 1.95 13.89
N VAL A 140 16.86 2.83 13.52
CA VAL A 140 15.79 3.31 14.40
C VAL A 140 14.77 2.22 14.70
N ALA A 141 14.49 1.32 13.74
CA ALA A 141 13.66 0.15 13.97
C ALA A 141 14.28 -0.76 15.06
N ASP A 142 15.59 -0.98 15.02
CA ASP A 142 16.33 -1.74 16.06
C ASP A 142 16.19 -1.06 17.43
N GLU A 143 16.41 0.26 17.50
CA GLU A 143 16.33 1.05 18.75
C GLU A 143 14.94 1.03 19.38
N LEU A 144 13.88 1.04 18.57
CA LEU A 144 12.49 1.04 19.02
C LEU A 144 11.93 -0.37 19.27
N GLY A 145 12.71 -1.43 18.99
CA GLY A 145 12.23 -2.81 19.04
C GLY A 145 11.10 -3.09 18.05
N ALA A 146 11.10 -2.42 16.90
CA ALA A 146 10.06 -2.57 15.89
C ALA A 146 10.24 -3.86 15.10
N THR A 147 9.22 -4.71 15.08
CA THR A 147 9.23 -5.98 14.34
C THR A 147 8.84 -5.80 12.88
N LYS A 148 8.07 -4.75 12.54
CA LYS A 148 7.66 -4.41 11.18
C LYS A 148 7.96 -2.94 10.86
N VAL A 149 8.44 -2.69 9.65
CA VAL A 149 8.67 -1.36 9.07
C VAL A 149 7.63 -1.12 7.97
N ALA A 150 6.63 -0.29 8.24
CA ALA A 150 5.54 0.00 7.31
C ALA A 150 5.83 1.24 6.46
N LEU A 151 5.71 1.10 5.13
CA LEU A 151 5.95 2.17 4.16
C LEU A 151 4.68 2.46 3.33
N GLY A 152 4.41 3.74 3.07
CA GLY A 152 3.21 4.21 2.34
C GLY A 152 3.23 3.99 0.82
N HIS A 153 3.87 2.93 0.32
CA HIS A 153 3.86 2.63 -1.12
C HIS A 153 2.54 1.92 -1.49
N HIS A 154 1.88 2.41 -2.54
CA HIS A 154 0.59 1.92 -2.98
C HIS A 154 0.67 1.09 -4.28
N ARG A 155 -0.48 0.64 -4.79
CA ARG A 155 -0.57 -0.25 -5.95
C ARG A 155 0.13 0.30 -7.19
N ASP A 156 -0.13 1.56 -7.51
CA ASP A 156 0.45 2.23 -8.67
C ASP A 156 1.98 2.33 -8.55
N ASP A 157 2.54 2.57 -7.35
CA ASP A 157 3.99 2.54 -7.13
C ASP A 157 4.63 1.18 -7.44
N MET A 158 3.93 0.09 -7.13
CA MET A 158 4.36 -1.27 -7.44
C MET A 158 4.39 -1.50 -8.96
N LEU A 159 3.38 -1.03 -9.68
CA LEU A 159 3.33 -1.07 -11.14
C LEU A 159 4.36 -0.15 -11.80
N HIS A 160 4.56 1.07 -11.28
CA HIS A 160 5.62 1.96 -11.74
C HIS A 160 6.98 1.26 -11.63
N THR A 161 7.22 0.57 -10.50
CA THR A 161 8.45 -0.20 -10.29
C THR A 161 8.56 -1.38 -11.26
N LEU A 162 7.46 -2.08 -11.56
CA LEU A 162 7.44 -3.14 -12.57
C LEU A 162 7.92 -2.60 -13.94
N PHE A 163 7.30 -1.52 -14.43
CA PHE A 163 7.64 -0.96 -15.74
C PHE A 163 9.05 -0.41 -15.80
N LEU A 164 9.52 0.25 -14.73
CA LEU A 164 10.90 0.71 -14.67
C LEU A 164 11.90 -0.47 -14.78
N ASN A 165 11.63 -1.58 -14.10
CA ASN A 165 12.48 -2.77 -14.22
C ASN A 165 12.34 -3.45 -15.59
N MET A 166 11.16 -3.45 -16.19
CA MET A 166 10.91 -4.04 -17.50
C MET A 166 11.61 -3.25 -18.60
N PHE A 167 11.42 -1.92 -18.64
CA PHE A 167 11.94 -1.06 -19.70
C PHE A 167 13.44 -0.78 -19.58
N TYR A 168 13.97 -0.64 -18.36
CA TYR A 168 15.37 -0.22 -18.16
C TYR A 168 16.24 -1.28 -17.48
N GLY A 169 15.62 -2.27 -16.81
CA GLY A 169 16.34 -3.30 -16.06
C GLY A 169 16.30 -4.70 -16.69
N GLY A 170 15.50 -4.92 -17.73
CA GLY A 170 15.30 -6.23 -18.35
C GLY A 170 14.75 -7.29 -17.38
N LYS A 171 13.94 -6.88 -16.39
CA LYS A 171 13.43 -7.78 -15.34
C LYS A 171 11.93 -7.62 -15.13
N LEU A 172 11.22 -8.74 -15.01
CA LEU A 172 9.86 -8.77 -14.47
C LEU A 172 9.93 -8.69 -12.94
N LYS A 173 10.04 -7.46 -12.42
CA LYS A 173 10.22 -7.20 -10.99
C LYS A 173 9.46 -5.96 -10.53
N ALA A 174 8.39 -6.18 -9.77
CA ALA A 174 7.69 -5.12 -9.06
C ALA A 174 8.33 -4.84 -7.68
N MET A 175 7.78 -3.85 -6.97
CA MET A 175 8.06 -3.66 -5.56
C MET A 175 7.25 -4.70 -4.76
N PRO A 176 7.85 -5.53 -3.90
CA PRO A 176 7.13 -6.56 -3.16
C PRO A 176 6.26 -5.97 -2.04
N PRO A 177 5.08 -6.53 -1.75
CA PRO A 177 4.18 -6.05 -0.70
C PRO A 177 4.76 -6.30 0.71
N LYS A 178 5.52 -7.39 0.87
CA LYS A 178 6.28 -7.74 2.08
C LYS A 178 7.68 -8.21 1.67
N LEU A 179 8.70 -7.81 2.41
CA LEU A 179 10.10 -8.09 2.09
C LEU A 179 10.95 -8.17 3.37
N VAL A 180 11.88 -9.11 3.41
CA VAL A 180 12.96 -9.14 4.41
C VAL A 180 14.11 -8.26 3.90
N SER A 181 14.66 -7.40 4.77
CA SER A 181 15.84 -6.59 4.44
C SER A 181 17.02 -7.48 3.99
N ASP A 182 17.95 -6.89 3.24
CA ASP A 182 19.08 -7.63 2.66
C ASP A 182 19.99 -8.29 3.73
N ASP A 183 20.01 -7.74 4.94
CA ASP A 183 20.74 -8.27 6.11
C ASP A 183 19.92 -9.26 6.95
N GLY A 184 18.67 -9.56 6.56
CA GLY A 184 17.81 -10.52 7.24
C GLY A 184 17.14 -10.02 8.51
N ARG A 185 17.41 -8.78 8.96
CA ARG A 185 17.04 -8.30 10.30
C ARG A 185 15.66 -7.63 10.38
N HIS A 186 15.19 -7.01 9.30
CA HIS A 186 13.98 -6.19 9.31
C HIS A 186 12.92 -6.72 8.36
N MET A 187 11.68 -6.72 8.81
CA MET A 187 10.52 -7.00 7.97
C MET A 187 9.91 -5.69 7.45
N VAL A 188 9.95 -5.47 6.14
CA VAL A 188 9.32 -4.30 5.49
C VAL A 188 7.96 -4.69 4.93
N ILE A 189 6.94 -3.90 5.24
CA ILE A 189 5.56 -4.13 4.79
C ILE A 189 5.00 -2.89 4.06
N ARG A 190 4.09 -3.12 3.12
CA ARG A 190 3.41 -2.07 2.34
C ARG A 190 1.90 -2.30 2.37
N PRO A 191 1.23 -1.94 3.46
CA PRO A 191 -0.19 -2.25 3.63
C PRO A 191 -1.10 -1.58 2.58
N LEU A 192 -0.64 -0.51 1.92
CA LEU A 192 -1.37 0.14 0.82
C LEU A 192 -1.26 -0.58 -0.53
N ALA A 193 -0.71 -1.80 -0.60
CA ALA A 193 -0.42 -2.52 -1.84
C ALA A 193 -1.61 -2.65 -2.80
N TYR A 194 -2.85 -2.67 -2.28
CA TYR A 194 -4.07 -2.76 -3.08
C TYR A 194 -4.77 -1.40 -3.31
N CYS A 195 -4.33 -0.35 -2.62
CA CYS A 195 -4.91 0.99 -2.70
C CYS A 195 -4.46 1.74 -3.97
N ARG A 196 -5.37 2.51 -4.56
CA ARG A 196 -5.10 3.38 -5.72
C ARG A 196 -4.58 4.74 -5.28
N GLU A 197 -3.65 5.32 -6.04
CA GLU A 197 -3.17 6.68 -5.77
C GLU A 197 -4.32 7.71 -5.70
N LYS A 198 -5.23 7.67 -6.68
CA LYS A 198 -6.38 8.60 -6.75
C LYS A 198 -7.31 8.52 -5.53
N ASP A 199 -7.43 7.33 -4.94
CA ASP A 199 -8.26 7.09 -3.75
C ASP A 199 -7.56 7.66 -2.51
N LEU A 200 -6.24 7.51 -2.41
CA LEU A 200 -5.43 8.08 -1.34
C LEU A 200 -5.38 9.62 -1.42
N GLU A 201 -5.33 10.19 -2.62
CA GLU A 201 -5.46 11.65 -2.83
C GLU A 201 -6.78 12.18 -2.29
N ARG A 202 -7.91 11.55 -2.70
CA ARG A 202 -9.22 11.95 -2.21
C ARG A 202 -9.38 11.72 -0.71
N TYR A 203 -8.83 10.63 -0.19
CA TYR A 203 -8.84 10.34 1.25
C TYR A 203 -8.07 11.40 2.04
N ALA A 204 -6.89 11.81 1.57
CA ALA A 204 -6.10 12.84 2.22
C ALA A 204 -6.80 14.19 2.24
N GLN A 205 -7.54 14.53 1.19
CA GLN A 205 -8.39 15.73 1.15
C GLN A 205 -9.53 15.64 2.17
N LEU A 206 -10.23 14.49 2.25
CA LEU A 206 -11.32 14.28 3.20
C LEU A 206 -10.88 14.31 4.66
N ARG A 207 -9.66 13.83 4.94
CA ARG A 207 -9.08 13.83 6.29
C ARG A 207 -8.33 15.11 6.62
N GLU A 208 -8.24 16.03 5.65
CA GLU A 208 -7.54 17.31 5.77
C GLU A 208 -6.11 17.17 6.30
N PHE A 209 -5.37 16.16 5.82
CA PHE A 209 -4.01 15.92 6.30
C PHE A 209 -3.10 17.12 6.02
N PRO A 210 -2.22 17.49 6.97
CA PRO A 210 -1.28 18.58 6.78
C PRO A 210 -0.09 18.11 5.92
N ILE A 211 -0.33 18.02 4.61
CA ILE A 211 0.65 17.52 3.64
C ILE A 211 1.85 18.47 3.56
N ILE A 212 3.04 17.92 3.72
CA ILE A 212 4.30 18.62 3.56
C ILE A 212 4.77 18.45 2.11
N PRO A 213 4.93 19.54 1.33
CA PRO A 213 5.43 19.45 -0.03
C PRO A 213 6.91 19.02 -0.03
N CYS A 214 7.25 17.97 -0.79
CA CYS A 214 8.63 17.51 -0.94
C CYS A 214 9.25 18.10 -2.21
N ASN A 215 10.10 19.11 -2.06
CA ASN A 215 10.76 19.78 -3.20
C ASN A 215 12.00 19.04 -3.72
N LEU A 216 12.39 17.92 -3.10
CA LEU A 216 13.68 17.26 -3.33
C LEU A 216 13.65 16.16 -4.41
N CYS A 217 12.58 15.37 -4.44
CA CYS A 217 12.51 14.15 -5.25
C CYS A 217 11.70 14.31 -6.56
N GLY A 218 10.81 15.30 -6.63
CA GLY A 218 9.93 15.53 -7.79
C GLY A 218 10.41 16.59 -8.78
N SER A 219 11.51 17.29 -8.48
CA SER A 219 11.97 18.49 -9.19
C SER A 219 13.06 18.25 -10.24
N GLN A 220 13.50 17.00 -10.45
CA GLN A 220 14.45 16.71 -11.52
C GLN A 220 13.68 16.49 -12.85
N PRO A 221 13.92 17.31 -13.89
CA PRO A 221 13.37 17.04 -15.22
C PRO A 221 13.90 15.70 -15.74
N ASN A 222 13.07 14.95 -16.47
CA ASN A 222 13.37 13.64 -17.09
C ASN A 222 13.49 12.44 -16.13
N LEU A 223 12.76 12.46 -15.00
CA LEU A 223 12.65 11.27 -14.16
C LEU A 223 11.84 10.18 -14.90
N GLN A 224 12.47 9.05 -15.20
CA GLN A 224 11.80 7.89 -15.83
C GLN A 224 10.53 7.45 -15.08
N ARG A 225 10.49 7.68 -13.76
CA ARG A 225 9.31 7.43 -12.93
C ARG A 225 8.11 8.31 -13.29
N GLN A 226 8.32 9.57 -13.67
CA GLN A 226 7.24 10.46 -14.10
C GLN A 226 6.65 9.99 -15.43
N VAL A 227 7.50 9.64 -16.40
CA VAL A 227 7.08 9.09 -17.69
C VAL A 227 6.21 7.84 -17.52
N VAL A 228 6.65 6.90 -16.67
CA VAL A 228 5.87 5.69 -16.36
C VAL A 228 4.56 6.01 -15.65
N LYS A 229 4.55 6.97 -14.72
CA LYS A 229 3.34 7.41 -14.03
C LYS A 229 2.32 8.00 -15.01
N GLU A 230 2.76 8.87 -15.92
CA GLU A 230 1.91 9.44 -16.97
C GLU A 230 1.32 8.36 -17.88
N MET A 231 2.13 7.37 -18.28
CA MET A 231 1.67 6.23 -19.07
C MET A 231 0.58 5.42 -18.35
N VAL A 232 0.79 5.08 -17.07
CA VAL A 232 -0.20 4.32 -16.28
C VAL A 232 -1.49 5.13 -16.10
N ASN A 233 -1.38 6.43 -15.85
CA ASN A 233 -2.54 7.32 -15.73
C ASN A 233 -3.33 7.45 -17.04
N ASP A 234 -2.65 7.54 -18.19
CA ASP A 234 -3.32 7.55 -19.50
C ASP A 234 -4.12 6.26 -19.74
N TRP A 235 -3.53 5.11 -19.40
CA TRP A 235 -4.21 3.82 -19.54
C TRP A 235 -5.41 3.68 -18.61
N ASP A 236 -5.30 4.11 -17.36
CA ASP A 236 -6.42 4.10 -16.42
C ASP A 236 -7.58 4.97 -16.92
N LYS A 237 -7.26 6.13 -17.51
CA LYS A 237 -8.26 7.06 -18.06
C LYS A 237 -8.94 6.49 -19.30
N ARG A 238 -8.18 5.90 -20.22
CA ARG A 238 -8.71 5.39 -21.50
C ARG A 238 -9.38 4.03 -21.35
N PHE A 239 -8.96 3.23 -20.38
CA PHE A 239 -9.40 1.86 -20.19
C PHE A 239 -9.54 1.54 -18.69
N PRO A 240 -10.65 1.98 -18.06
CA PRO A 240 -10.93 1.69 -16.66
C PRO A 240 -10.84 0.19 -16.35
N GLY A 241 -10.20 -0.18 -15.24
CA GLY A 241 -9.99 -1.57 -14.83
C GLY A 241 -8.67 -2.18 -15.34
N ARG A 242 -7.97 -1.53 -16.28
CA ARG A 242 -6.70 -2.06 -16.82
C ARG A 242 -5.58 -2.08 -15.78
N VAL A 243 -5.48 -1.06 -14.94
CA VAL A 243 -4.48 -0.99 -13.86
C VAL A 243 -4.70 -2.12 -12.86
N GLU A 244 -5.96 -2.42 -12.51
CA GLU A 244 -6.34 -3.55 -11.69
C GLU A 244 -5.92 -4.88 -12.33
N SER A 245 -6.21 -5.07 -13.62
CA SER A 245 -5.81 -6.27 -14.36
C SER A 245 -4.29 -6.45 -14.39
N MET A 246 -3.54 -5.37 -14.60
CA MET A 246 -2.08 -5.39 -14.61
C MET A 246 -1.50 -5.75 -13.24
N PHE A 247 -2.09 -5.23 -12.16
CA PHE A 247 -1.67 -5.61 -10.82
C PHE A 247 -2.01 -7.07 -10.50
N ARG A 248 -3.19 -7.56 -10.90
CA ARG A 248 -3.56 -8.98 -10.76
C ARG A 248 -2.60 -9.90 -11.51
N ALA A 249 -2.05 -9.48 -12.65
CA ALA A 249 -1.03 -10.25 -13.36
C ALA A 249 0.26 -10.46 -12.54
N LEU A 250 0.59 -9.57 -11.60
CA LEU A 250 1.72 -9.78 -10.67
C LEU A 250 1.50 -10.95 -9.70
N GLN A 251 0.25 -11.34 -9.47
CA GLN A 251 -0.13 -12.42 -8.56
C GLN A 251 -0.45 -13.73 -9.31
N ASN A 252 -0.59 -13.66 -10.63
CA ASN A 252 -0.99 -14.79 -11.49
C ASN A 252 0.09 -15.02 -12.55
N VAL A 253 1.22 -15.59 -12.11
CA VAL A 253 2.39 -15.83 -12.97
C VAL A 253 2.34 -17.25 -13.52
N VAL A 254 2.57 -17.40 -14.82
CA VAL A 254 2.63 -18.69 -15.51
C VAL A 254 4.07 -18.93 -16.01
N PRO A 255 4.94 -19.63 -15.25
CA PRO A 255 6.38 -19.74 -15.57
C PRO A 255 6.68 -20.31 -16.96
N SER A 256 5.87 -21.27 -17.43
CA SER A 256 5.96 -21.87 -18.77
C SER A 256 5.86 -20.86 -19.91
N HIS A 257 5.25 -19.69 -19.67
CA HIS A 257 5.02 -18.65 -20.66
C HIS A 257 5.96 -17.44 -20.51
N LEU A 258 6.89 -17.47 -19.55
CA LEU A 258 7.81 -16.34 -19.26
C LEU A 258 9.24 -16.53 -19.79
N ALA A 259 9.49 -17.56 -20.60
CA ALA A 259 10.80 -17.86 -21.22
C ALA A 259 11.99 -17.95 -20.23
N ASP A 260 11.73 -18.22 -18.94
CA ASP A 260 12.76 -18.40 -17.93
C ASP A 260 13.09 -19.88 -17.73
N SER A 261 14.17 -20.33 -18.40
CA SER A 261 14.67 -21.71 -18.31
C SER A 261 15.06 -22.19 -16.90
N LYS A 262 15.20 -21.29 -15.93
CA LYS A 262 15.49 -21.66 -14.53
C LYS A 262 14.22 -21.93 -13.74
N LEU A 263 13.11 -21.27 -14.11
CA LEU A 263 11.82 -21.44 -13.47
C LEU A 263 10.95 -22.49 -14.18
N PHE A 264 11.25 -22.79 -15.44
CA PHE A 264 10.55 -23.82 -16.22
C PHE A 264 11.52 -24.60 -17.11
N ASP A 265 11.45 -25.93 -17.07
CA ASP A 265 12.32 -26.81 -17.86
C ASP A 265 11.79 -26.96 -19.30
N PHE A 266 12.18 -26.02 -20.16
CA PHE A 266 11.86 -26.08 -21.59
C PHE A 266 12.58 -27.22 -22.31
N ALA A 267 13.78 -27.61 -21.87
CA ALA A 267 14.61 -28.60 -22.56
C ALA A 267 14.09 -30.03 -22.34
N GLY A 268 13.47 -30.28 -21.19
CA GLY A 268 12.87 -31.56 -20.83
C GLY A 268 11.50 -31.84 -21.45
N LEU A 269 10.89 -30.89 -22.16
CA LEU A 269 9.55 -31.05 -22.76
C LEU A 269 9.53 -32.19 -23.78
N LYS A 270 8.56 -33.11 -23.64
CA LYS A 270 8.32 -34.21 -24.58
C LYS A 270 6.87 -34.23 -25.05
N THR A 271 6.67 -34.68 -26.28
CA THR A 271 5.34 -34.91 -26.84
C THR A 271 4.71 -36.16 -26.22
N GLY A 272 3.43 -36.08 -25.85
CA GLY A 272 2.68 -37.19 -25.24
C GLY A 272 2.67 -37.22 -23.71
N ASP A 273 3.38 -36.32 -23.04
CA ASP A 273 3.22 -36.10 -21.60
C ASP A 273 1.85 -35.49 -21.31
N SER A 274 1.28 -35.80 -20.14
CA SER A 274 0.02 -35.17 -19.69
C SER A 274 0.17 -33.65 -19.70
N PRO A 275 -0.87 -32.89 -20.11
CA PRO A 275 -0.85 -31.44 -20.03
C PRO A 275 -0.46 -31.00 -18.62
N PHE A 276 0.56 -30.15 -18.51
CA PHE A 276 0.93 -29.57 -17.22
C PHE A 276 -0.05 -28.44 -16.87
N GLU A 277 -0.25 -28.23 -15.57
CA GLU A 277 -1.10 -27.15 -15.06
C GLU A 277 -0.56 -25.79 -15.54
N GLY A 278 -1.36 -25.02 -16.29
CA GLY A 278 -0.93 -23.78 -16.96
C GLY A 278 -0.18 -23.98 -18.29
N GLY A 279 -0.37 -25.13 -18.96
CA GLY A 279 0.03 -25.36 -20.34
C GLY A 279 -0.78 -24.57 -21.36
N ASP A 280 -0.51 -24.78 -22.64
CA ASP A 280 -1.18 -24.07 -23.73
C ASP A 280 -2.67 -24.41 -23.76
N THR A 281 -3.47 -23.50 -23.20
CA THR A 281 -4.93 -23.52 -23.18
C THR A 281 -5.50 -22.63 -24.30
N ALA A 282 -4.73 -22.36 -25.37
CA ALA A 282 -5.12 -21.47 -26.46
C ALA A 282 -6.46 -21.77 -27.15
N PHE A 283 -7.07 -22.94 -26.89
CA PHE A 283 -8.40 -23.32 -27.38
C PHE A 283 -9.49 -23.37 -26.29
N ASP A 284 -9.13 -23.20 -25.02
CA ASP A 284 -10.10 -22.95 -23.96
C ASP A 284 -10.48 -21.46 -23.97
N LYS A 285 -11.77 -21.14 -23.86
CA LYS A 285 -12.19 -19.75 -23.68
C LYS A 285 -11.63 -19.26 -22.34
N GLU A 286 -10.54 -18.51 -22.38
CA GLU A 286 -10.16 -17.69 -21.23
C GLU A 286 -11.29 -16.69 -20.98
N GLU A 287 -12.08 -16.91 -19.92
CA GLU A 287 -13.04 -15.94 -19.44
C GLU A 287 -12.28 -14.77 -18.80
N PHE A 288 -11.83 -13.83 -19.64
CA PHE A 288 -11.40 -12.53 -19.18
C PHE A 288 -12.61 -11.83 -18.55
N ARG A 289 -12.70 -11.87 -17.21
CA ARG A 289 -13.71 -11.08 -16.48
C ARG A 289 -13.58 -9.62 -16.89
N ASP A 290 -14.68 -9.04 -17.36
CA ASP A 290 -14.73 -7.64 -17.78
C ASP A 290 -14.18 -6.74 -16.66
N PRO A 291 -13.06 -6.02 -16.89
CA PRO A 291 -12.47 -5.13 -15.89
C PRO A 291 -13.44 -4.02 -15.44
N VAL A 292 -14.42 -3.67 -16.28
CA VAL A 292 -15.45 -2.67 -15.96
C VAL A 292 -16.40 -3.19 -14.89
N ALA A 293 -16.76 -4.48 -14.91
CA ALA A 293 -17.62 -5.10 -13.89
C ALA A 293 -16.98 -5.11 -12.49
N LEU A 294 -15.65 -5.16 -12.41
CA LEU A 294 -14.89 -5.04 -11.15
C LEU A 294 -14.79 -3.58 -10.65
N ALA A 295 -14.86 -2.60 -11.55
CA ALA A 295 -14.83 -1.18 -11.20
C ALA A 295 -16.21 -0.61 -10.85
N SER A 296 -17.28 -1.24 -11.35
CA SER A 296 -18.69 -0.86 -11.11
C SER A 296 -19.38 -1.66 -10.01
N ALA A 297 -18.70 -2.65 -9.41
CA ALA A 297 -19.21 -3.36 -8.25
C ALA A 297 -19.18 -2.42 -7.03
N ASP A 298 -20.22 -1.61 -6.94
CA ASP A 298 -20.66 -1.06 -5.68
C ASP A 298 -21.06 -2.21 -4.74
N ASP A 299 -20.68 -2.02 -3.48
CA ASP A 299 -20.50 -2.96 -2.36
C ASP A 299 -21.72 -3.84 -1.96
N GLU A 300 -22.75 -4.00 -2.78
CA GLU A 300 -23.93 -4.81 -2.43
C GLU A 300 -23.79 -6.31 -2.78
N ASP A 301 -22.89 -6.70 -3.69
CA ASP A 301 -22.72 -8.11 -4.13
C ASP A 301 -21.32 -8.71 -3.86
N ALA A 302 -20.50 -8.10 -3.02
CA ALA A 302 -19.18 -8.64 -2.69
C ALA A 302 -19.23 -9.93 -1.83
N ALA A 303 -20.35 -10.19 -1.15
CA ALA A 303 -20.53 -11.35 -0.27
C ALA A 303 -20.77 -12.68 -1.02
N THR A 304 -21.03 -12.64 -2.33
CA THR A 304 -21.42 -13.81 -3.15
C THR A 304 -20.37 -14.24 -4.17
N LEU A 305 -19.20 -13.57 -4.24
CA LEU A 305 -18.20 -13.79 -5.30
C LEU A 305 -16.94 -14.56 -4.89
N ALA A 306 -16.93 -15.16 -3.70
CA ALA A 306 -15.86 -16.05 -3.23
C ALA A 306 -16.04 -17.50 -3.76
N ALA A 307 -15.95 -17.67 -5.08
CA ALA A 307 -15.75 -19.00 -5.68
C ALA A 307 -14.81 -18.87 -6.88
N THR A 308 -13.50 -18.98 -6.62
CA THR A 308 -12.48 -19.28 -7.63
C THR A 308 -12.43 -20.80 -7.86
N PRO A 309 -12.14 -21.28 -9.09
CA PRO A 309 -11.79 -22.68 -9.29
C PRO A 309 -10.48 -22.98 -8.53
N ALA A 310 -10.43 -24.14 -7.89
CA ALA A 310 -9.36 -24.52 -6.98
C ALA A 310 -8.00 -24.67 -7.68
N THR A 311 -7.08 -23.74 -7.40
CA THR A 311 -5.62 -23.92 -7.51
C THR A 311 -5.15 -24.80 -6.35
N PRO A 312 -4.11 -25.67 -6.49
CA PRO A 312 -3.67 -26.60 -5.46
C PRO A 312 -3.53 -25.93 -4.09
N ALA A 313 -4.09 -26.59 -3.08
CA ALA A 313 -4.25 -26.06 -1.74
C ALA A 313 -2.93 -25.50 -1.18
N ALA A 314 -2.85 -24.17 -1.06
CA ALA A 314 -1.86 -23.53 -0.22
C ALA A 314 -2.02 -24.07 1.23
N PRO A 315 -0.91 -24.24 1.98
CA PRO A 315 -0.99 -24.76 3.35
C PRO A 315 -1.96 -23.92 4.17
N ALA A 316 -2.85 -24.58 4.91
CA ALA A 316 -3.90 -23.95 5.71
C ALA A 316 -3.30 -22.87 6.62
N ARG A 317 -3.43 -21.61 6.20
CA ARG A 317 -2.99 -20.45 6.98
C ARG A 317 -4.00 -20.23 8.08
N ARG A 318 -3.53 -20.18 9.34
CA ARG A 318 -4.28 -19.59 10.44
C ARG A 318 -4.26 -18.07 10.27
N THR A 319 -4.97 -17.55 9.27
CA THR A 319 -5.11 -16.11 9.08
C THR A 319 -6.26 -15.66 9.96
N ILE A 320 -5.95 -14.93 11.04
CA ILE A 320 -6.97 -14.23 11.80
C ILE A 320 -7.34 -13.01 10.94
N SER A 321 -8.52 -13.04 10.30
CA SER A 321 -8.97 -11.92 9.46
C SER A 321 -9.10 -10.67 10.31
N ILE A 322 -8.27 -9.67 10.03
CA ILE A 322 -8.29 -8.38 10.75
C ILE A 322 -9.64 -7.64 10.60
N LEU A 323 -10.49 -8.07 9.66
CA LEU A 323 -11.80 -7.49 9.41
C LEU A 323 -12.95 -8.22 10.14
N ASP A 324 -12.71 -9.37 10.76
CA ASP A 324 -13.79 -10.22 11.33
C ASP A 324 -14.29 -9.79 12.71
N SER A 325 -13.70 -8.76 13.31
CA SER A 325 -14.06 -8.33 14.66
C SER A 325 -15.24 -7.34 14.64
N ARG A 326 -16.39 -7.83 15.10
CA ARG A 326 -17.54 -6.99 15.46
C ARG A 326 -17.14 -6.04 16.60
N PRO A 327 -17.65 -4.80 16.65
CA PRO A 327 -17.40 -3.89 17.76
C PRO A 327 -17.88 -4.54 19.07
N LYS A 328 -17.03 -4.52 20.10
CA LYS A 328 -17.43 -4.87 21.47
C LYS A 328 -18.51 -3.86 21.90
N ALA A 329 -19.70 -4.35 22.20
CA ALA A 329 -20.73 -3.53 22.83
C ALA A 329 -20.20 -3.10 24.21
N ASP A 330 -20.23 -1.80 24.48
CA ASP A 330 -19.97 -1.25 25.81
C ASP A 330 -21.02 -1.80 26.79
N SER A 331 -20.60 -2.72 27.65
CA SER A 331 -21.41 -3.13 28.80
C SER A 331 -21.13 -2.18 29.96
N GLN A 332 -21.84 -1.06 29.99
CA GLN A 332 -22.08 -0.30 31.23
C GLN A 332 -23.58 -0.06 31.41
N THR A 333 -24.19 -0.87 32.26
CA THR A 333 -25.18 -0.53 33.30
C THR A 333 -25.05 -1.67 34.31
N GLY A 334 -24.68 -1.50 35.58
CA GLY A 334 -25.13 -0.46 36.50
C GLY A 334 -26.48 -0.88 37.08
N ASP A 335 -26.51 -1.86 37.97
CA ASP A 335 -27.59 -1.92 38.97
C ASP A 335 -27.06 -2.37 40.33
N SER A 336 -27.02 -1.40 41.22
CA SER A 336 -26.96 -1.54 42.66
C SER A 336 -28.38 -1.60 43.20
N ARG A 337 -28.82 -2.73 43.78
CA ARG A 337 -29.87 -2.79 44.83
C ARG A 337 -30.09 -4.22 45.36
N GLY A 338 -29.98 -4.35 46.69
CA GLY A 338 -30.87 -5.19 47.51
C GLY A 338 -30.42 -6.62 47.81
N GLY A 339 -29.96 -6.85 49.04
CA GLY A 339 -29.72 -8.17 49.63
C GLY A 339 -28.73 -8.09 50.78
#